data_AF-A0A6M3JU29-F1
#
_entry.id   AF-A0A6M3JU29-F1
#
_cell.length_a   1.000
_cell.length_b   1.000
_cell.length_c   1.000
_cell.angle_alpha   90.00
_cell.angle_beta   90.00
_cell.angle_gamma   90.00
#
_symmetry.space_group_name_H-M   'P 1'
#
loop_
_entity.id
_entity.type
_entity.pdbx_description
1 polymer ?
#
loop_
_entity_poly.entity_id
_entity_poly.type
_entity_poly.pdbx_seq_one_letter_code
_entity_poly.pdbx_strand_id
1 'polypeptide(L)'
;MEREGLPDGTELILVDDGSDPPVENTSSLPVTIHRTNDDRPWTWALARNRGARMATGQCLLMFDLDHIITRKLLDFVVTNDAPRIHFLRRFGALDEYGNLATDRATMKAWGLRDPRSRIESHHNSFAMRRDLFWELGGYREDLIGKPYPQGEDSDFYNKWNGYSEKTGVPSLEGPTLYVFPTGRWCGDVDYDKHGLFHNLSRRSSNNYWWVHRELL
;
A
#
# COMPACT_ATOMS: atom_id res chain seq x y z
N MET A 1 -8.54 -10.78 -0.11
CA MET A 1 -8.10 -11.47 -1.33
C MET A 1 -8.78 -12.83 -1.50
N GLU A 2 -8.87 -13.67 -0.45
CA GLU A 2 -9.47 -15.02 -0.54
C GLU A 2 -10.86 -15.05 -1.20
N ARG A 3 -11.77 -14.15 -0.80
CA ARG A 3 -13.09 -13.99 -1.43
C ARG A 3 -13.06 -13.66 -2.92
N GLU A 4 -12.09 -12.85 -3.35
CA GLU A 4 -11.99 -12.36 -4.72
C GLU A 4 -11.25 -13.37 -5.63
N GLY A 5 -10.48 -14.29 -5.03
CA GLY A 5 -9.57 -15.19 -5.73
C GLY A 5 -8.38 -14.45 -6.37
N LEU A 6 -7.44 -15.24 -6.90
CA LEU A 6 -6.35 -14.74 -7.73
C LEU A 6 -6.67 -15.04 -9.20
N PRO A 7 -6.48 -14.08 -10.13
CA PRO A 7 -6.54 -14.37 -11.56
C PRO A 7 -5.46 -15.38 -11.97
N ASP A 8 -5.72 -16.12 -13.05
CA ASP A 8 -4.73 -17.01 -13.65
C ASP A 8 -3.46 -16.24 -14.04
N GLY A 9 -2.30 -16.87 -13.86
CA GLY A 9 -1.01 -16.25 -14.17
C GLY A 9 -0.57 -15.17 -13.18
N THR A 10 -1.24 -15.03 -12.03
CA THR A 10 -0.81 -14.14 -10.94
C THR A 10 -0.21 -14.92 -9.77
N GLU A 11 0.65 -14.25 -9.02
CA GLU A 11 1.23 -14.74 -7.78
C GLU A 11 0.99 -13.73 -6.66
N LEU A 12 0.85 -14.21 -5.42
CA LEU A 12 0.75 -13.35 -4.24
C LEU A 12 1.97 -13.57 -3.36
N ILE A 13 2.79 -12.51 -3.23
CA ILE A 13 3.96 -12.49 -2.36
C ILE A 13 3.66 -11.55 -1.20
N LEU A 14 3.71 -12.07 0.02
CA LEU A 14 3.66 -11.29 1.25
C LEU A 14 5.08 -11.22 1.81
N VAL A 15 5.59 -10.01 2.01
CA VAL A 15 6.88 -9.80 2.65
C VAL A 15 6.65 -9.38 4.09
N ASP A 16 6.93 -10.29 5.02
CA ASP A 16 6.84 -10.06 6.46
C ASP A 16 8.08 -9.30 6.94
N ASP A 17 7.92 -8.00 7.14
CA ASP A 17 8.99 -7.07 7.52
C ASP A 17 9.17 -6.97 9.04
N GLY A 18 9.37 -8.12 9.69
CA GLY A 18 9.70 -8.17 11.12
C GLY A 18 8.50 -8.26 12.06
N SER A 19 7.37 -8.83 11.64
CA SER A 19 6.22 -9.03 12.52
C SER A 19 6.55 -9.96 13.69
N ASP A 20 5.92 -9.69 14.84
CA ASP A 20 5.93 -10.52 16.04
C ASP A 20 4.49 -10.69 16.58
N PRO A 21 3.87 -11.89 16.45
CA PRO A 21 4.45 -13.10 15.88
C PRO A 21 4.66 -12.99 14.35
N PRO A 22 5.49 -13.88 13.75
CA PRO A 22 5.67 -13.94 12.31
C PRO A 22 4.35 -14.18 11.58
N VAL A 23 4.21 -13.65 10.37
CA VAL A 23 3.00 -13.86 9.56
C VAL A 23 2.94 -15.29 9.03
N GLU A 24 1.80 -15.95 9.22
CA GLU A 24 1.51 -17.27 8.68
C GLU A 24 0.42 -17.20 7.60
N ASN A 25 0.45 -18.12 6.62
CA ASN A 25 -0.61 -18.21 5.63
C ASN A 25 -1.81 -18.95 6.23
N THR A 26 -2.83 -18.21 6.66
CA THR A 26 -4.09 -18.76 7.15
C THR A 26 -5.17 -18.85 6.07
N SER A 27 -4.86 -18.48 4.82
CA SER A 27 -5.81 -18.48 3.72
C SER A 27 -5.69 -19.74 2.86
N SER A 28 -6.73 -20.04 2.08
CA SER A 28 -6.67 -21.08 1.03
C SER A 28 -5.89 -20.66 -0.22
N LEU A 29 -5.46 -19.39 -0.32
CA LEU A 29 -4.72 -18.90 -1.48
C LEU A 29 -3.26 -19.38 -1.45
N PRO A 30 -2.65 -19.63 -2.63
CA PRO A 30 -1.22 -19.89 -2.73
C PRO A 30 -0.44 -18.60 -2.50
N VAL A 31 -0.06 -18.35 -1.24
CA VAL A 31 0.73 -17.18 -0.82
C VAL A 31 2.18 -17.59 -0.58
N THR A 32 3.10 -16.91 -1.24
CA THR A 32 4.53 -16.98 -0.90
C THR A 32 4.80 -15.96 0.21
N ILE A 33 5.16 -16.43 1.40
CA ILE A 33 5.54 -15.55 2.51
C ILE A 33 7.07 -15.51 2.61
N HIS A 34 7.65 -14.31 2.55
CA HIS A 34 9.06 -14.09 2.80
C HIS A 34 9.24 -13.22 4.04
N ARG A 35 9.87 -13.78 5.08
CA ARG A 35 10.24 -13.01 6.26
C ARG A 35 11.59 -12.35 6.07
N THR A 36 11.67 -11.04 6.31
CA THR A 36 12.93 -10.29 6.16
C THR A 36 13.94 -10.58 7.25
N ASN A 37 13.44 -10.97 8.44
CA ASN A 37 14.16 -11.05 9.72
C ASN A 37 14.84 -9.72 10.10
N ASP A 38 14.28 -8.61 9.63
CA ASP A 38 14.70 -7.26 9.98
C ASP A 38 13.67 -6.67 10.93
N ASP A 39 14.06 -6.45 12.19
CA ASP A 39 13.20 -5.93 13.27
C ASP A 39 13.37 -4.41 13.47
N ARG A 40 14.19 -3.78 12.62
CA ARG A 40 14.39 -2.33 12.68
C ARG A 40 13.10 -1.63 12.23
N PRO A 41 12.74 -0.51 12.87
CA PRO A 41 11.55 0.22 12.47
C PRO A 41 11.71 0.80 11.06
N TRP A 42 10.61 0.81 10.30
CA TRP A 42 10.51 1.47 9.00
C TRP A 42 11.48 0.93 7.94
N THR A 43 11.52 -0.40 7.77
CA THR A 43 12.28 -1.10 6.72
C THR A 43 11.46 -1.49 5.50
N TRP A 44 10.22 -1.00 5.39
CA TRP A 44 9.25 -1.37 4.35
C TRP A 44 9.77 -1.22 2.92
N ALA A 45 10.68 -0.28 2.66
CA ALA A 45 11.33 -0.11 1.35
C ALA A 45 12.20 -1.32 0.98
N LEU A 46 12.94 -1.89 1.96
CA LEU A 46 13.66 -3.16 1.79
C LEU A 46 12.69 -4.29 1.48
N ALA A 47 11.60 -4.38 2.24
CA ALA A 47 10.59 -5.41 2.06
C ALA A 47 9.98 -5.37 0.65
N ARG A 48 9.59 -4.19 0.18
CA ARG A 48 9.05 -4.01 -1.18
C ARG A 48 10.06 -4.36 -2.27
N ASN A 49 11.31 -3.91 -2.15
CA ASN A 49 12.35 -4.28 -3.10
C ASN A 49 12.63 -5.79 -3.08
N ARG A 50 12.64 -6.44 -1.92
CA ARG A 50 12.76 -7.91 -1.81
C ARG A 50 11.60 -8.62 -2.50
N GLY A 51 10.36 -8.20 -2.26
CA GLY A 51 9.17 -8.73 -2.94
C GLY A 51 9.27 -8.57 -4.47
N ALA A 52 9.69 -7.41 -4.95
CA ALA A 52 9.90 -7.15 -6.38
C ALA A 52 11.01 -8.01 -7.01
N ARG A 53 12.05 -8.38 -6.23
CA ARG A 53 13.14 -9.27 -6.70
C ARG A 53 12.67 -10.73 -6.78
N MET A 54 11.80 -11.13 -5.86
CA MET A 54 11.22 -12.47 -5.80
C MET A 54 10.14 -12.69 -6.87
N ALA A 55 9.37 -11.64 -7.18
CA ALA A 55 8.31 -11.71 -8.18
C ALA A 55 8.84 -12.16 -9.54
N THR A 56 8.14 -13.10 -10.16
CA THR A 56 8.40 -13.64 -11.49
C THR A 56 7.52 -12.99 -12.56
N GLY A 57 6.38 -12.42 -12.16
CA GLY A 57 5.46 -11.70 -13.04
C GLY A 57 6.09 -10.52 -13.80
N GLN A 58 5.53 -10.20 -14.97
CA GLN A 58 5.97 -9.08 -15.80
C GLN A 58 5.49 -7.72 -15.27
N CYS A 59 4.42 -7.72 -14.46
CA CYS A 59 3.85 -6.55 -13.81
C CYS A 59 3.86 -6.75 -12.29
N LEU A 60 4.23 -5.72 -11.55
CA LEU A 60 4.17 -5.66 -10.09
C LEU A 60 2.94 -4.87 -9.69
N LEU A 61 2.03 -5.48 -8.92
CA LEU A 61 0.98 -4.77 -8.20
C LEU A 61 1.44 -4.61 -6.74
N MET A 62 1.78 -3.38 -6.34
CA MET A 62 2.23 -3.09 -4.98
C MET A 62 1.14 -2.34 -4.20
N PHE A 63 0.85 -2.80 -2.99
CA PHE A 63 -0.11 -2.21 -2.06
C PHE A 63 0.25 -2.59 -0.62
N ASP A 64 -0.16 -1.78 0.34
CA ASP A 64 0.04 -2.08 1.78
C ASP A 64 -1.04 -3.05 2.28
N LEU A 65 -0.75 -3.78 3.37
CA LEU A 65 -1.64 -4.83 3.92
C LEU A 65 -3.04 -4.33 4.32
N ASP A 66 -3.18 -3.04 4.58
CA ASP A 66 -4.43 -2.38 4.96
C ASP A 66 -5.26 -1.89 3.76
N HIS A 67 -4.88 -2.26 2.54
CA HIS A 67 -5.68 -2.03 1.36
C HIS A 67 -6.64 -3.19 1.10
N ILE A 68 -7.85 -2.86 0.69
CA ILE A 68 -8.85 -3.81 0.20
C ILE A 68 -8.81 -3.81 -1.34
N ILE A 69 -8.33 -4.91 -1.89
CA ILE A 69 -8.24 -5.17 -3.32
C ILE A 69 -9.52 -5.86 -3.80
N THR A 70 -10.08 -5.38 -4.91
CA THR A 70 -11.29 -5.97 -5.53
C THR A 70 -10.93 -6.79 -6.77
N ARG A 71 -11.78 -7.75 -7.14
CA ARG A 71 -11.62 -8.51 -8.39
C ARG A 71 -11.52 -7.61 -9.62
N LYS A 72 -12.33 -6.56 -9.68
CA LYS A 72 -12.29 -5.55 -10.76
C LYS A 72 -10.91 -4.92 -10.90
N LEU A 73 -10.23 -4.62 -9.79
CA LEU A 73 -8.87 -4.06 -9.83
C LEU A 73 -7.87 -5.09 -10.34
N LEU A 74 -7.93 -6.33 -9.84
CA LEU A 74 -7.05 -7.42 -10.27
C LEU A 74 -7.19 -7.71 -11.76
N ASP A 75 -8.42 -7.86 -12.25
CA ASP A 75 -8.71 -8.08 -13.67
C ASP A 75 -8.20 -6.93 -14.53
N PHE A 76 -8.38 -5.69 -14.07
CA PHE A 76 -7.88 -4.53 -14.77
C PHE A 76 -6.36 -4.57 -14.90
N VAL A 77 -5.64 -4.86 -13.82
CA VAL A 77 -4.17 -4.95 -13.87
C VAL A 77 -3.70 -6.07 -14.79
N VAL A 78 -4.34 -7.23 -14.78
CA VAL A 78 -3.97 -8.39 -15.61
C VAL A 78 -4.24 -8.15 -17.10
N THR A 79 -5.27 -7.37 -17.43
CA THR A 79 -5.71 -7.14 -18.82
C THR A 79 -5.14 -5.87 -19.45
N ASN A 80 -4.34 -5.09 -18.73
CA ASN A 80 -3.74 -3.85 -19.22
C ASN A 80 -2.21 -3.95 -19.23
N ASP A 81 -1.59 -3.43 -20.30
CA ASP A 81 -0.14 -3.42 -20.52
C ASP A 81 0.50 -2.05 -20.23
N ALA A 82 -0.27 -1.13 -19.62
CA ALA A 82 0.19 0.21 -19.29
C ALA A 82 1.48 0.15 -18.43
N PRO A 83 2.52 0.95 -18.76
CA PRO A 83 3.79 0.91 -18.03
C PRO A 83 3.64 1.20 -16.53
N ARG A 84 2.68 2.04 -16.17
CA ARG A 84 2.27 2.29 -14.79
C ARG A 84 0.76 2.54 -14.72
N ILE A 85 0.12 1.96 -13.71
CA ILE A 85 -1.28 2.18 -13.34
C ILE A 85 -1.30 2.77 -11.92
N HIS A 86 -2.06 3.84 -11.73
CA HIS A 86 -2.36 4.39 -10.40
C HIS A 86 -3.83 4.20 -10.07
N PHE A 87 -4.17 4.16 -8.79
CA PHE A 87 -5.53 3.87 -8.36
C PHE A 87 -6.14 5.04 -7.61
N LEU A 88 -7.43 5.29 -7.85
CA LEU A 88 -8.22 6.17 -6.99
C LEU A 88 -8.42 5.49 -5.64
N ARG A 89 -8.18 6.22 -4.54
CA ARG A 89 -8.39 5.69 -3.20
C ARG A 89 -9.73 6.13 -2.62
N ARG A 90 -10.43 5.19 -1.98
CA ARG A 90 -11.64 5.47 -1.20
C ARG A 90 -11.62 4.71 0.12
N PHE A 91 -12.32 5.23 1.12
CA PHE A 91 -12.51 4.48 2.35
C PHE A 91 -13.45 3.29 2.10
N GLY A 92 -13.11 2.17 2.71
CA GLY A 92 -13.92 0.98 2.74
C GLY A 92 -13.58 0.15 3.97
N ALA A 93 -14.51 -0.72 4.35
CA ALA A 93 -14.32 -1.70 5.40
C ALA A 93 -14.85 -3.05 4.92
N LEU A 94 -14.39 -4.12 5.55
CA LEU A 94 -14.95 -5.44 5.35
C LEU A 94 -15.89 -5.77 6.51
N ASP A 95 -17.06 -6.32 6.20
CA ASP A 95 -17.91 -6.94 7.22
C ASP A 95 -17.34 -8.33 7.63
N GLU A 96 -18.01 -9.00 8.57
CA GLU A 96 -17.60 -10.32 9.06
C GLU A 96 -17.59 -11.42 7.98
N TYR A 97 -18.24 -11.18 6.84
CA TYR A 97 -18.30 -12.08 5.68
C TYR A 97 -17.32 -11.66 4.56
N GLY A 98 -16.51 -10.62 4.79
CA GLY A 98 -15.57 -10.10 3.80
C GLY A 98 -16.23 -9.28 2.68
N ASN A 99 -17.47 -8.80 2.87
CA ASN A 99 -18.09 -7.88 1.92
C ASN A 99 -17.60 -6.46 2.16
N LEU A 100 -17.32 -5.77 1.07
CA LEU A 100 -16.96 -4.37 1.09
C LEU A 100 -18.16 -3.49 1.47
N ALA A 101 -18.03 -2.74 2.56
CA ALA A 101 -18.94 -1.70 3.01
C ALA A 101 -18.30 -0.31 2.86
N THR A 102 -19.02 0.62 2.25
CA THR A 102 -18.57 2.00 2.00
C THR A 102 -19.58 3.05 2.48
N ASP A 103 -20.63 2.63 3.18
CA ASP A 103 -21.67 3.54 3.66
C ASP A 103 -21.17 4.40 4.82
N ARG A 104 -21.82 5.55 5.03
CA ARG A 104 -21.38 6.54 6.03
C ARG A 104 -21.45 6.01 7.46
N ALA A 105 -22.41 5.14 7.77
CA ALA A 105 -22.56 4.62 9.13
C ALA A 105 -21.40 3.68 9.47
N THR A 106 -21.04 2.79 8.54
CA THR A 106 -19.86 1.94 8.66
C THR A 106 -18.59 2.79 8.80
N MET A 107 -18.35 3.75 7.92
CA MET A 107 -17.13 4.57 8.00
C MET A 107 -17.01 5.32 9.33
N LYS A 108 -18.13 5.82 9.88
CA LYS A 108 -18.15 6.47 11.20
C LYS A 108 -17.86 5.47 12.33
N ALA A 109 -18.40 4.26 12.25
CA ALA A 109 -18.14 3.20 13.24
C ALA A 109 -16.65 2.80 13.28
N TRP A 110 -16.00 2.86 12.12
CA TRP A 110 -14.55 2.68 11.93
C TRP A 110 -13.71 3.90 12.35
N GLY A 111 -14.33 4.98 12.82
CA GLY A 111 -13.64 6.13 13.38
C GLY A 111 -13.40 7.28 12.41
N LEU A 112 -13.84 7.18 11.14
CA LEU A 112 -13.67 8.26 10.18
C LEU A 112 -14.40 9.53 10.67
N ARG A 113 -13.66 10.61 10.90
CA ARG A 113 -14.22 11.86 11.47
C ARG A 113 -15.12 12.60 10.50
N ASP A 114 -14.68 12.71 9.24
CA ASP A 114 -15.48 13.29 8.17
C ASP A 114 -15.65 12.28 7.03
N PRO A 115 -16.86 11.69 6.85
CA PRO A 115 -17.13 10.75 5.77
C PRO A 115 -17.13 11.38 4.36
N ARG A 116 -16.87 12.69 4.24
CA ARG A 116 -16.63 13.38 2.97
C ARG A 116 -15.14 13.57 2.68
N SER A 117 -14.26 13.22 3.62
CA SER A 117 -12.82 13.30 3.43
C SER A 117 -12.41 12.56 2.16
N ARG A 118 -11.63 13.23 1.32
CA ARG A 118 -11.03 12.64 0.13
C ARG A 118 -9.66 12.11 0.52
N ILE A 119 -9.36 10.91 0.05
CA ILE A 119 -8.04 10.32 0.19
C ILE A 119 -7.27 10.70 -1.05
N GLU A 120 -6.10 11.32 -0.89
CA GLU A 120 -5.23 11.60 -2.03
C GLU A 120 -4.78 10.27 -2.65
N SER A 121 -4.38 10.24 -3.92
CA SER A 121 -3.70 9.06 -4.46
C SER A 121 -2.40 8.84 -3.68
N HIS A 122 -2.09 7.59 -3.30
CA HIS A 122 -0.79 7.28 -2.69
C HIS A 122 0.21 6.94 -3.78
N HIS A 123 1.44 7.41 -3.63
CA HIS A 123 2.52 7.01 -4.51
C HIS A 123 2.90 5.53 -4.33
N ASN A 124 2.61 4.95 -3.15
CA ASN A 124 2.96 3.57 -2.79
C ASN A 124 1.95 2.51 -3.26
N SER A 125 0.87 2.88 -3.95
CA SER A 125 -0.13 1.91 -4.41
C SER A 125 -0.31 2.01 -5.93
N PHE A 126 0.31 1.09 -6.66
CA PHE A 126 0.37 1.12 -8.12
C PHE A 126 0.52 -0.27 -8.72
N ALA A 127 0.21 -0.39 -10.01
CA ALA A 127 0.77 -1.46 -10.83
C ALA A 127 1.83 -0.88 -11.77
N MET A 128 2.90 -1.60 -12.05
CA MET A 128 3.97 -1.15 -12.93
C MET A 128 4.66 -2.34 -13.58
N ARG A 129 5.11 -2.19 -14.82
CA ARG A 129 6.00 -3.19 -15.41
C ARG A 129 7.23 -3.41 -14.52
N ARG A 130 7.55 -4.68 -14.26
CA ARG A 130 8.65 -5.06 -13.35
C ARG A 130 10.01 -4.56 -13.85
N ASP A 131 10.24 -4.60 -15.16
CA ASP A 131 11.48 -4.10 -15.74
C ASP A 131 11.62 -2.58 -15.56
N LEU A 132 10.55 -1.82 -15.77
CA LEU A 132 10.52 -0.39 -15.52
C LEU A 132 10.75 -0.05 -14.04
N PHE A 133 10.17 -0.81 -13.11
CA PHE A 133 10.44 -0.62 -11.67
C PHE A 133 11.95 -0.66 -11.37
N TRP A 134 12.66 -1.62 -11.98
CA TRP A 134 14.10 -1.76 -11.83
C TRP A 134 14.92 -0.77 -12.67
N GLU A 135 14.42 -0.34 -13.82
CA GLU A 135 15.00 0.77 -14.61
C GLU A 135 15.01 2.06 -13.79
N LEU A 136 13.97 2.31 -13.00
CA LEU A 136 13.88 3.42 -12.05
C LEU A 136 14.68 3.18 -10.75
N GLY A 137 15.34 2.02 -10.61
CA GLY A 137 16.20 1.67 -9.49
C GLY A 137 15.48 1.19 -8.22
N GLY A 138 14.17 0.94 -8.29
CA GLY A 138 13.35 0.59 -7.11
C GLY A 138 13.35 1.66 -6.02
N TYR A 139 12.88 1.28 -4.82
CA TYR A 139 12.94 2.16 -3.66
C TYR A 139 14.39 2.32 -3.19
N ARG A 140 14.74 3.52 -2.72
CA ARG A 140 16.03 3.75 -2.06
C ARG A 140 16.07 3.02 -0.71
N GLU A 141 17.19 2.39 -0.41
CA GLU A 141 17.37 1.57 0.81
C GLU A 141 18.30 2.26 1.84
N ASP A 142 18.80 3.46 1.56
CA ASP A 142 19.79 4.19 2.38
C ASP A 142 19.19 4.99 3.56
N LEU A 143 17.85 5.02 3.67
CA LEU A 143 17.12 5.78 4.70
C LEU A 143 16.66 4.94 5.89
N ILE A 144 17.07 3.68 5.96
CA ILE A 144 16.75 2.78 7.08
C ILE A 144 17.22 3.40 8.40
N GLY A 145 16.36 3.33 9.43
CA GLY A 145 16.63 3.89 10.76
C GLY A 145 16.45 5.40 10.85
N LYS A 146 16.08 6.09 9.76
CA LYS A 146 15.62 7.48 9.84
C LYS A 146 14.18 7.54 10.36
N PRO A 147 13.78 8.63 11.05
CA PRO A 147 12.39 8.78 11.50
C PRO A 147 11.40 8.82 10.33
N TYR A 148 10.24 8.21 10.53
CA TYR A 148 9.11 8.30 9.59
C TYR A 148 8.56 9.74 9.48
N PRO A 149 8.10 10.21 8.31
CA PRO A 149 8.31 9.61 6.99
C PRO A 149 9.76 9.78 6.54
N GLN A 150 10.29 8.75 5.90
CA GLN A 150 11.67 8.72 5.42
C GLN A 150 11.78 9.33 4.00
N GLY A 151 10.73 9.22 3.17
CA GLY A 151 10.60 9.94 1.89
C GLY A 151 10.85 9.11 0.64
N GLU A 152 10.98 7.79 0.77
CA GLU A 152 11.21 6.83 -0.31
C GLU A 152 10.08 6.83 -1.34
N ASP A 153 8.83 6.98 -0.89
CA ASP A 153 7.65 7.09 -1.77
C ASP A 153 7.75 8.28 -2.73
N SER A 154 8.12 9.45 -2.19
CA SER A 154 8.29 10.67 -2.96
C SER A 154 9.48 10.57 -3.91
N ASP A 155 10.59 9.99 -3.46
CA ASP A 155 11.77 9.74 -4.28
C ASP A 155 11.42 8.87 -5.50
N PHE A 156 10.78 7.71 -5.27
CA PHE A 156 10.40 6.80 -6.35
C PHE A 156 9.38 7.42 -7.30
N TYR A 157 8.39 8.13 -6.78
CA TYR A 157 7.41 8.86 -7.59
C TYR A 157 8.06 9.94 -8.47
N ASN A 158 9.05 10.66 -7.94
CA ASN A 158 9.78 11.66 -8.72
C ASN A 158 10.60 11.04 -9.85
N LYS A 159 11.20 9.86 -9.63
CA LYS A 159 11.87 9.10 -10.70
C LYS A 159 10.89 8.71 -11.81
N TRP A 160 9.70 8.23 -11.43
CA TRP A 160 8.63 7.96 -12.38
C TRP A 160 8.22 9.22 -13.16
N ASN A 161 8.01 10.36 -12.49
CA ASN A 161 7.63 11.60 -13.16
C ASN A 161 8.70 12.04 -14.17
N GLY A 162 9.98 12.01 -13.78
CA GLY A 162 11.08 12.32 -14.69
C GLY A 162 11.15 11.37 -15.90
N TYR A 163 10.88 10.08 -15.70
CA TYR A 163 10.76 9.11 -16.80
C TYR A 163 9.56 9.43 -17.71
N SER A 164 8.39 9.70 -17.13
CA SER A 164 7.16 10.02 -17.84
C SER A 164 7.30 11.29 -18.69
N GLU A 165 7.88 12.34 -18.13
CA GLU A 165 8.17 13.60 -18.83
C GLU A 165 9.16 13.39 -19.99
N LYS A 166 10.22 12.61 -19.77
CA LYS A 166 11.24 12.32 -20.78
C LYS A 166 10.72 11.47 -21.94
N THR A 167 9.83 10.52 -21.66
CA THR A 167 9.36 9.53 -22.64
C THR A 167 7.99 9.86 -23.24
N GLY A 168 7.23 10.76 -22.63
CA GLY A 168 5.84 11.05 -22.98
C GLY A 168 4.85 9.95 -22.58
N VAL A 169 5.28 8.97 -21.78
CA VAL A 169 4.44 7.84 -21.34
C VAL A 169 3.68 8.22 -20.07
N PRO A 170 2.34 8.31 -20.09
CA PRO A 170 1.57 8.66 -18.89
C PRO A 170 1.32 7.44 -17.99
N SER A 171 0.86 7.69 -16.77
CA SER A 171 0.21 6.65 -15.96
C SER A 171 -1.24 6.47 -16.39
N LEU A 172 -1.69 5.23 -16.48
CA LEU A 172 -3.11 4.92 -16.64
C LEU A 172 -3.82 5.03 -15.28
N GLU A 173 -5.04 5.59 -15.26
CA GLU A 173 -5.90 5.56 -14.08
C GLU A 173 -6.65 4.22 -14.03
N GLY A 174 -6.48 3.48 -12.94
CA GLY A 174 -7.14 2.20 -12.70
C GLY A 174 -8.39 2.32 -11.81
N PRO A 175 -9.06 1.18 -11.55
CA PRO A 175 -10.23 1.13 -10.67
C PRO A 175 -9.93 1.58 -9.23
N THR A 176 -10.99 1.79 -8.46
CA THR A 176 -10.88 2.15 -7.04
C THR A 176 -10.14 1.07 -6.24
N LEU A 177 -9.15 1.52 -5.49
CA LEU A 177 -8.51 0.82 -4.39
C LEU A 177 -9.14 1.30 -3.08
N TYR A 178 -9.54 0.38 -2.22
CA TYR A 178 -10.15 0.74 -0.94
C TYR A 178 -9.12 0.67 0.19
N VAL A 179 -9.26 1.53 1.18
CA VAL A 179 -8.42 1.53 2.40
C VAL A 179 -9.30 1.60 3.63
N PHE A 180 -8.90 0.90 4.68
CA PHE A 180 -9.56 1.03 5.97
C PHE A 180 -9.41 2.46 6.53
N PRO A 181 -10.44 3.02 7.19
CA PRO A 181 -10.28 4.26 7.93
C PRO A 181 -9.20 4.11 9.02
N THR A 182 -8.16 4.93 8.94
CA THR A 182 -7.01 4.89 9.85
C THR A 182 -6.32 6.23 9.95
N GLY A 183 -5.39 6.33 10.90
CA GLY A 183 -4.45 7.44 10.98
C GLY A 183 -5.13 8.81 11.11
N ARG A 184 -4.55 9.81 10.43
CA ARG A 184 -4.95 11.22 10.54
C ARG A 184 -6.44 11.48 10.31
N TRP A 185 -7.09 10.64 9.51
CA TRP A 185 -8.51 10.74 9.18
C TRP A 185 -9.44 10.32 10.32
N CYS A 186 -8.93 9.48 11.22
CA CYS A 186 -9.65 9.01 12.40
C CYS A 186 -9.27 9.78 13.67
N GLY A 187 -8.18 10.54 13.62
CA GLY A 187 -7.89 11.51 14.66
C GLY A 187 -6.50 11.51 15.22
N ASP A 188 -5.66 10.57 14.83
CA ASP A 188 -4.31 10.44 15.32
C ASP A 188 -3.51 9.71 14.26
N VAL A 189 -2.26 10.08 14.01
CA VAL A 189 -1.44 9.41 12.98
C VAL A 189 -1.24 7.91 13.27
N ASP A 190 -1.37 7.51 14.54
CA ASP A 190 -1.27 6.13 15.04
C ASP A 190 -2.64 5.53 15.36
N TYR A 191 -3.75 6.13 14.89
CA TYR A 191 -5.08 5.58 15.13
C TYR A 191 -5.22 4.18 14.51
N ASP A 192 -5.33 3.17 15.37
CA ASP A 192 -5.65 1.79 15.02
C ASP A 192 -6.63 1.18 16.03
N LYS A 193 -7.91 1.52 15.89
CA LYS A 193 -8.96 0.99 16.78
C LYS A 193 -9.16 -0.53 16.63
N HIS A 194 -8.81 -1.10 15.48
CA HIS A 194 -9.16 -2.48 15.11
C HIS A 194 -7.98 -3.45 15.17
N GLY A 195 -6.78 -2.97 15.50
CA GLY A 195 -5.56 -3.79 15.56
C GLY A 195 -5.14 -4.33 14.20
N LEU A 196 -5.42 -3.59 13.12
CA LEU A 196 -5.19 -4.05 11.75
C LEU A 196 -3.84 -3.58 11.17
N PHE A 197 -3.18 -2.63 11.82
CA PHE A 197 -1.96 -2.02 11.30
C PHE A 197 -0.78 -2.35 12.21
N HIS A 198 0.43 -2.05 11.72
CA HIS A 198 1.63 -2.17 12.54
C HIS A 198 1.55 -1.26 13.77
N ASN A 199 2.27 -1.62 14.83
CA ASN A 199 2.39 -0.81 16.05
C ASN A 199 3.49 0.28 15.99
N LEU A 200 4.20 0.41 14.86
CA LEU A 200 5.20 1.46 14.67
C LEU A 200 4.54 2.85 14.70
N SER A 201 5.03 3.72 15.59
CA SER A 201 4.52 5.08 15.72
C SER A 201 4.98 5.97 14.57
N ARG A 202 4.01 6.60 13.89
CA ARG A 202 4.21 7.61 12.85
C ARG A 202 4.43 9.01 13.45
N ARG A 203 4.45 9.16 14.77
CA ARG A 203 4.69 10.44 15.44
C ARG A 203 6.17 10.80 15.37
N SER A 204 6.49 11.82 14.60
CA SER A 204 7.83 12.38 14.52
C SER A 204 7.77 13.83 14.07
N SER A 205 8.85 14.58 14.30
CA SER A 205 9.03 15.94 13.79
C SER A 205 8.94 16.07 12.26
N ASN A 206 9.15 14.97 11.54
CA ASN A 206 9.07 14.94 10.07
C ASN A 206 7.63 14.71 9.59
N ASN A 207 6.74 14.21 10.45
CA ASN A 207 5.36 13.94 10.07
C ASN A 207 4.51 15.21 10.26
N TYR A 208 4.30 15.91 9.14
CA TYR A 208 3.43 17.09 9.03
C TYR A 208 2.09 16.94 9.80
N TRP A 209 1.45 15.77 9.70
CA TRP A 209 0.13 15.54 10.29
C TRP A 209 0.13 15.40 11.82
N TRP A 210 1.29 15.05 12.40
CA TRP A 210 1.47 15.04 13.85
C TRP A 210 1.80 16.44 14.38
N VAL A 211 2.77 17.14 13.76
CA VAL A 211 3.24 18.47 14.21
C VAL A 211 2.09 19.48 14.30
N HIS A 212 1.20 19.50 13.30
CA HIS A 212 0.10 20.45 13.27
C HIS A 212 -1.03 20.18 14.27
N ARG A 213 -1.04 19.02 14.95
CA ARG A 213 -2.03 18.72 15.99
C ARG A 213 -1.61 19.12 17.40
N GLU A 214 -0.32 19.26 17.68
CA GLU A 214 0.14 19.71 19.00
C GLU A 214 0.03 21.23 19.17
N LEU A 215 -0.27 21.97 18.10
CA LEU A 215 -0.36 23.43 18.06
C LEU A 215 -1.81 23.97 18.04
N LEU A 216 -2.82 23.10 18.19
CA LEU A 216 -4.25 23.43 18.24
C LEU A 216 -4.88 22.94 19.55
#